data_AF-A0A7S2G8P0-F1
#
_entry.id   AF-A0A7S2G8P0-F1
#
_cell.length_a   1.000
_cell.length_b   1.000
_cell.length_c   1.000
_cell.angle_alpha   90.00
_cell.angle_beta   90.00
_cell.angle_gamma   90.00
#
_symmetry.space_group_name_H-M   'P 1'
#
loop_
_entity.id
_entity.type
_entity.pdbx_description
1 polymer ?
#
loop_
_entity_poly.entity_id
_entity_poly.type
_entity_poly.pdbx_seq_one_letter_code
_entity_poly.pdbx_strand_id
1 'polypeptide(L)'
;RCFPSRTRPSSRAAFLFSSGGGPISRAAFEATLEKTDELLGQTADGPFFAGTQFTAADIAWAPFLERYAHQLPALHEGLVPRDASKYPSLARWYEAMESRVPAYCSRVQGDGESWRKVLLMQGYGNGGQAPRGLKAVQETYAGTMDPARPACLTAWEAYVETRPYLGATPAEACAGRLLRNAGPIKADAIRKGGADCETADDALREVVAALLDGEMGKLSDEGAKLARFLDNRICVPRDMGCLPVQGLRALARNSGR
;
A
#
# COMPACT_ATOMS: atom_id res chain seq x y z
N ARG A 1 -0.64 23.33 -15.31
CA ARG A 1 -1.21 22.69 -14.09
C ARG A 1 -1.35 21.19 -14.38
N CYS A 2 -0.72 20.34 -13.58
CA CYS A 2 -0.74 18.89 -13.82
C CYS A 2 -1.95 18.20 -13.18
N PHE A 3 -2.44 18.66 -12.03
CA PHE A 3 -3.60 18.08 -11.35
C PHE A 3 -4.96 18.62 -11.87
N PRO A 4 -6.04 17.82 -11.78
CA PRO A 4 -7.39 18.26 -12.16
C PRO A 4 -7.87 19.46 -11.33
N SER A 5 -8.61 20.37 -11.96
CA SER A 5 -9.15 21.57 -11.31
C SER A 5 -10.43 21.26 -10.52
N ARG A 6 -10.82 22.18 -9.61
CA ARG A 6 -12.03 22.08 -8.76
C ARG A 6 -12.10 20.78 -7.94
N THR A 7 -10.94 20.25 -7.62
CA THR A 7 -10.74 19.07 -6.80
C THR A 7 -10.67 19.45 -5.32
N ARG A 8 -11.15 18.54 -4.46
CA ARG A 8 -10.98 18.68 -3.01
C ARG A 8 -9.69 17.97 -2.56
N PRO A 9 -8.83 18.61 -1.76
CA PRO A 9 -7.78 17.90 -1.05
C PRO A 9 -8.41 16.97 -0.02
N SER A 10 -7.93 15.73 0.04
CA SER A 10 -8.42 14.71 0.98
C SER A 10 -7.23 13.85 1.40
N SER A 11 -7.07 13.65 2.70
CA SER A 11 -6.04 12.76 3.25
C SER A 11 -6.23 11.31 2.82
N ARG A 12 -7.43 10.94 2.34
CA ARG A 12 -7.81 9.60 1.90
C ARG A 12 -7.82 9.43 0.37
N ALA A 13 -8.05 10.52 -0.37
CA ALA A 13 -8.31 10.48 -1.81
C ALA A 13 -7.96 11.82 -2.48
N ALA A 14 -6.69 12.23 -2.38
CA ALA A 14 -6.24 13.55 -2.81
C ALA A 14 -6.49 13.76 -4.31
N PHE A 15 -7.25 14.81 -4.63
CA PHE A 15 -7.59 15.21 -5.98
C PHE A 15 -8.36 14.16 -6.81
N LEU A 16 -8.98 13.18 -6.16
CA LEU A 16 -9.81 12.18 -6.84
C LEU A 16 -11.26 12.62 -7.05
N PHE A 17 -11.70 13.61 -6.29
CA PHE A 17 -13.10 14.02 -6.20
C PHE A 17 -13.23 15.52 -6.37
N SER A 18 -14.33 15.94 -6.99
CA SER A 18 -14.70 17.35 -7.06
C SER A 18 -15.17 17.87 -5.70
N SER A 19 -15.19 19.19 -5.53
CA SER A 19 -15.81 19.82 -4.36
C SER A 19 -17.29 19.47 -4.19
N GLY A 20 -17.98 19.10 -5.29
CA GLY A 20 -19.37 18.62 -5.28
C GLY A 20 -19.54 17.16 -4.85
N GLY A 21 -18.44 16.46 -4.50
CA GLY A 21 -18.48 15.11 -3.93
C GLY A 21 -18.43 13.96 -4.93
N GLY A 22 -18.69 14.21 -6.22
CA GLY A 22 -18.54 13.21 -7.28
C GLY A 22 -17.08 12.97 -7.68
N PRO A 23 -16.73 11.77 -8.22
CA PRO A 23 -15.41 11.52 -8.77
C PRO A 23 -15.12 12.50 -9.91
N ILE A 24 -13.85 12.86 -10.06
CA ILE A 24 -13.38 13.59 -11.24
C ILE A 24 -13.54 12.70 -12.49
N SER A 25 -13.75 13.32 -13.65
CA SER A 25 -13.94 12.56 -14.89
C SER A 25 -12.68 11.79 -15.29
N ARG A 26 -12.87 10.62 -15.91
CA ARG A 26 -11.78 9.81 -16.49
C ARG A 26 -10.86 10.65 -17.38
N ALA A 27 -11.43 11.44 -18.30
CA ALA A 27 -10.69 12.27 -19.23
C ALA A 27 -9.75 13.29 -18.53
N ALA A 28 -10.15 13.81 -17.37
CA ALA A 28 -9.30 14.73 -16.61
C ALA A 28 -8.11 14.00 -15.97
N PHE A 29 -8.26 12.76 -15.52
CA PHE A 29 -7.13 11.94 -15.08
C PHE A 29 -6.24 11.50 -16.22
N GLU A 30 -6.81 11.12 -17.37
CA GLU A 30 -6.02 10.78 -18.56
C GLU A 30 -5.12 11.97 -18.95
N ALA A 31 -5.68 13.18 -19.02
CA ALA A 31 -4.90 14.39 -19.29
C ALA A 31 -3.84 14.70 -18.20
N THR A 32 -4.10 14.36 -16.94
CA THR A 32 -3.10 14.48 -15.86
C THR A 32 -1.98 13.46 -16.02
N LEU A 33 -2.30 12.20 -16.31
CA LEU A 33 -1.32 11.13 -16.49
C LEU A 33 -0.48 11.37 -17.74
N GLU A 34 -1.09 11.75 -18.87
CA GLU A 34 -0.41 12.13 -20.11
C GLU A 34 0.61 13.24 -19.87
N LYS A 35 0.21 14.35 -19.23
CA LYS A 35 1.14 15.44 -18.91
C LYS A 35 2.25 15.04 -17.95
N THR A 36 1.97 14.13 -17.03
CA THR A 36 2.98 13.65 -16.07
C THR A 36 3.97 12.71 -16.77
N ASP A 37 3.48 11.85 -17.65
CA ASP A 37 4.30 10.99 -18.50
C ASP A 37 5.20 11.80 -19.44
N GLU A 38 4.64 12.81 -20.11
CA GLU A 38 5.39 13.76 -20.93
C GLU A 38 6.48 14.47 -20.12
N LEU A 39 6.15 14.95 -18.92
CA LEU A 39 7.12 15.62 -18.04
C LEU A 39 8.27 14.70 -17.63
N LEU A 40 7.98 13.44 -17.28
CA LEU A 40 9.01 12.43 -17.02
C LEU A 40 9.81 12.07 -18.28
N GLY A 41 9.19 12.16 -19.46
CA GLY A 41 9.83 11.92 -20.75
C GLY A 41 10.77 13.05 -21.21
N GLN A 42 10.68 14.25 -20.62
CA GLN A 42 11.55 15.38 -20.98
C GLN A 42 12.99 15.18 -20.48
N THR A 43 13.19 14.37 -19.44
CA THR A 43 14.52 14.03 -18.96
C THR A 43 15.00 12.74 -19.62
N ALA A 44 15.79 12.87 -20.68
CA ALA A 44 16.23 11.73 -21.50
C ALA A 44 17.08 10.69 -20.73
N ASP A 45 17.78 11.13 -19.68
CA ASP A 45 18.85 10.31 -19.08
C ASP A 45 18.39 9.45 -17.89
N GLY A 46 17.11 9.45 -17.51
CA GLY A 46 16.68 8.58 -16.42
C GLY A 46 15.18 8.54 -16.10
N PRO A 47 14.80 7.72 -15.10
CA PRO A 47 13.40 7.44 -14.80
C PRO A 47 12.74 8.42 -13.82
N PHE A 48 13.51 9.35 -13.22
CA PHE A 48 13.02 10.30 -12.23
C PHE A 48 12.79 11.68 -12.83
N PHE A 49 12.03 12.55 -12.14
CA PHE A 49 11.70 13.89 -12.64
C PHE A 49 12.91 14.79 -12.93
N ALA A 50 14.08 14.46 -12.40
CA ALA A 50 15.33 15.17 -12.65
C ALA A 50 16.39 14.26 -13.33
N GLY A 51 15.96 13.25 -14.08
CA GLY A 51 16.82 12.32 -14.82
C GLY A 51 17.20 11.09 -14.00
N THR A 52 18.50 10.85 -13.80
CA THR A 52 19.01 9.60 -13.19
C THR A 52 18.83 9.52 -11.68
N GLN A 53 18.73 10.68 -11.01
CA GLN A 53 18.73 10.79 -9.56
C GLN A 53 17.33 11.02 -9.01
N PHE A 54 17.05 10.37 -7.88
CA PHE A 54 15.85 10.60 -7.07
C PHE A 54 15.96 11.95 -6.36
N THR A 55 14.93 12.79 -6.47
CA THR A 55 14.96 14.16 -5.96
C THR A 55 13.70 14.56 -5.20
N ALA A 56 13.69 15.80 -4.70
CA ALA A 56 12.51 16.42 -4.09
C ALA A 56 11.28 16.44 -5.02
N ALA A 57 11.47 16.47 -6.34
CA ALA A 57 10.37 16.39 -7.29
C ALA A 57 9.64 15.04 -7.19
N ASP A 58 10.39 13.93 -7.13
CA ASP A 58 9.82 12.59 -6.93
C ASP A 58 9.13 12.46 -5.58
N ILE A 59 9.72 13.02 -4.52
CA ILE A 59 9.12 13.06 -3.18
C ILE A 59 7.77 13.78 -3.19
N ALA A 60 7.67 14.91 -3.91
CA ALA A 60 6.44 15.68 -4.00
C ALA A 60 5.33 14.92 -4.75
N TRP A 61 5.69 14.14 -5.77
CA TRP A 61 4.76 13.40 -6.61
C TRP A 61 4.36 12.02 -6.05
N ALA A 62 5.26 11.36 -5.33
CA ALA A 62 5.06 9.99 -4.87
C ALA A 62 3.74 9.74 -4.11
N PRO A 63 3.30 10.60 -3.17
CA PRO A 63 2.04 10.38 -2.46
C PRO A 63 0.80 10.36 -3.36
N PHE A 64 0.86 11.00 -4.54
CA PHE A 64 -0.25 11.04 -5.50
C PHE A 64 -0.21 9.85 -6.45
N LEU A 65 0.95 9.61 -7.07
CA LEU A 65 1.14 8.51 -8.01
C LEU A 65 0.92 7.14 -7.34
N GLU A 66 1.43 6.97 -6.13
CA GLU A 66 1.19 5.78 -5.29
C GLU A 66 -0.31 5.47 -5.16
N ARG A 67 -1.10 6.49 -4.82
CA ARG A 67 -2.55 6.33 -4.67
C ARG A 67 -3.23 6.07 -6.00
N TYR A 68 -2.85 6.82 -7.04
CA TYR A 68 -3.46 6.72 -8.36
C TYR A 68 -3.26 5.34 -8.97
N ALA A 69 -2.11 4.71 -8.75
CA ALA A 69 -1.83 3.34 -9.19
C ALA A 69 -2.87 2.33 -8.71
N HIS A 70 -3.48 2.54 -7.54
CA HIS A 70 -4.47 1.63 -6.96
C HIS A 70 -5.91 2.15 -7.02
N GLN A 71 -6.11 3.47 -6.94
CA GLN A 71 -7.42 4.08 -6.81
C GLN A 71 -8.05 4.44 -8.16
N LEU A 72 -7.27 4.83 -9.17
CA LEU A 72 -7.82 5.15 -10.50
C LEU A 72 -8.42 3.91 -11.19
N PRO A 73 -7.76 2.74 -11.20
CA PRO A 73 -8.36 1.53 -11.77
C PRO A 73 -9.63 1.08 -11.04
N ALA A 74 -9.78 1.46 -9.76
CA ALA A 74 -10.99 1.20 -8.98
C ALA A 74 -12.16 2.14 -9.34
N LEU A 75 -11.86 3.37 -9.78
CA LEU A 75 -12.84 4.40 -10.13
C LEU A 75 -13.17 4.43 -11.63
N HIS A 76 -12.22 4.04 -12.48
CA HIS A 76 -12.31 4.12 -13.93
C HIS A 76 -11.70 2.87 -14.55
N GLU A 77 -12.56 2.02 -15.12
CA GLU A 77 -12.16 0.77 -15.76
C GLU A 77 -11.13 1.00 -16.88
N GLY A 78 -10.02 0.26 -16.84
CA GLY A 78 -8.94 0.36 -17.82
C GLY A 78 -8.05 1.60 -17.67
N LEU A 79 -8.24 2.45 -16.66
CA LEU A 79 -7.34 3.56 -16.38
C LEU A 79 -6.22 3.12 -15.44
N VAL A 80 -5.13 2.63 -16.02
CA VAL A 80 -3.99 2.05 -15.28
C VAL A 80 -2.75 2.93 -15.44
N PRO A 81 -2.34 3.70 -14.41
CA PRO A 81 -1.16 4.57 -14.50
C PRO A 81 0.17 3.86 -14.79
N ARG A 82 0.22 2.55 -14.59
CA ARG A 82 1.39 1.68 -14.80
C ARG A 82 1.42 1.03 -16.19
N ASP A 83 0.42 1.27 -17.03
CA ASP A 83 0.36 0.68 -18.37
C ASP A 83 1.47 1.26 -19.26
N ALA A 84 2.56 0.52 -19.44
CA ALA A 84 3.69 0.94 -20.24
C ALA A 84 3.35 1.18 -21.73
N SER A 85 2.26 0.61 -22.24
CA SER A 85 1.80 0.86 -23.61
C SER A 85 1.18 2.25 -23.78
N LYS A 86 0.69 2.84 -22.69
CA LYS A 86 0.03 4.16 -22.68
C LYS A 86 0.85 5.25 -21.97
N TYR A 87 1.53 4.88 -20.89
CA TYR A 87 2.30 5.76 -20.02
C TYR A 87 3.71 5.20 -19.77
N PRO A 88 4.57 5.14 -20.82
CA PRO A 88 5.87 4.47 -20.73
C PRO A 88 6.82 5.13 -19.72
N SER A 89 6.80 6.45 -19.56
CA SER A 89 7.68 7.17 -18.64
C SER A 89 7.23 7.04 -17.19
N LEU A 90 5.92 7.06 -16.95
CA LEU A 90 5.34 6.74 -15.64
C LEU A 90 5.64 5.29 -15.23
N ALA A 91 5.49 4.33 -16.15
CA ALA A 91 5.82 2.94 -15.88
C ALA A 91 7.30 2.79 -15.45
N ARG A 92 8.23 3.44 -16.16
CA ARG A 92 9.66 3.47 -15.76
C ARG A 92 9.87 4.14 -14.41
N TRP A 93 9.15 5.22 -14.11
CA TRP A 93 9.23 5.89 -12.82
C TRP A 93 8.78 4.97 -11.67
N TYR A 94 7.64 4.27 -11.81
CA TYR A 94 7.18 3.32 -10.80
C TYR A 94 8.23 2.22 -10.59
N GLU A 95 8.74 1.61 -11.66
CA GLU A 95 9.75 0.57 -11.56
C GLU A 95 11.03 1.07 -10.87
N ALA A 96 11.47 2.29 -11.16
CA ALA A 96 12.63 2.89 -10.52
C ALA A 96 12.39 3.21 -9.03
N MET A 97 11.22 3.72 -8.66
CA MET A 97 10.85 3.93 -7.25
C MET A 97 10.88 2.62 -6.48
N GLU A 98 10.38 1.56 -7.10
CA GLU A 98 10.25 0.22 -6.53
C GLU A 98 11.57 -0.54 -6.38
N SER A 99 12.49 -0.36 -7.34
CA SER A 99 13.76 -1.10 -7.38
C SER A 99 14.96 -0.31 -6.88
N ARG A 100 14.93 1.03 -6.95
CA ARG A 100 16.10 1.89 -6.68
C ARG A 100 15.93 2.81 -5.48
N VAL A 101 14.75 2.89 -4.87
CA VAL A 101 14.49 3.76 -3.71
C VAL A 101 14.11 2.92 -2.48
N PRO A 102 15.10 2.47 -1.67
CA PRO A 102 14.89 1.62 -0.50
C PRO A 102 13.79 2.10 0.45
N ALA A 103 13.77 3.40 0.75
CA ALA A 103 12.77 3.99 1.64
C ALA A 103 11.35 3.95 1.07
N TYR A 104 11.20 4.05 -0.25
CA TYR A 104 9.89 3.95 -0.88
C TYR A 104 9.38 2.51 -0.79
N CYS A 105 10.11 1.56 -1.36
CA CYS A 105 9.71 0.15 -1.42
C CYS A 105 9.48 -0.46 -0.02
N SER A 106 10.36 -0.16 0.93
CA SER A 106 10.32 -0.77 2.26
C SER A 106 9.29 -0.15 3.22
N ARG A 107 8.89 1.11 3.02
CA ARG A 107 8.10 1.85 4.02
C ARG A 107 6.95 2.67 3.46
N VAL A 108 7.12 3.34 2.33
CA VAL A 108 6.13 4.31 1.81
C VAL A 108 5.15 3.65 0.85
N GLN A 109 5.58 2.64 0.12
CA GLN A 109 4.74 1.91 -0.82
C GLN A 109 3.56 1.26 -0.08
N GLY A 110 2.37 1.48 -0.61
CA GLY A 110 1.12 0.90 -0.16
C GLY A 110 0.82 -0.44 -0.83
N ASP A 111 -0.39 -0.94 -0.58
CA ASP A 111 -0.94 -2.06 -1.32
C ASP A 111 -2.35 -1.73 -1.84
N GLY A 112 -2.76 -2.45 -2.88
CA GLY A 112 -4.07 -2.27 -3.49
C GLY A 112 -5.22 -2.56 -2.53
N GLU A 113 -5.03 -3.46 -1.57
CA GLU A 113 -6.06 -3.79 -0.59
C GLU A 113 -6.35 -2.61 0.35
N SER A 114 -5.33 -2.00 0.95
CA SER A 114 -5.46 -0.87 1.87
C SER A 114 -5.96 0.37 1.15
N TRP A 115 -5.42 0.69 -0.04
CA TRP A 115 -5.86 1.86 -0.80
C TRP A 115 -7.30 1.76 -1.29
N ARG A 116 -7.78 0.54 -1.61
CA ARG A 116 -9.20 0.30 -1.93
C ARG A 116 -10.07 0.36 -0.69
N LYS A 117 -9.67 -0.23 0.45
CA LYS A 117 -10.39 -0.08 1.73
C LYS A 117 -10.64 1.39 2.06
N VAL A 118 -9.64 2.25 1.83
CA VAL A 118 -9.77 3.70 2.04
C VAL A 118 -10.84 4.36 1.15
N LEU A 119 -11.10 3.83 -0.05
CA LEU A 119 -12.19 4.29 -0.91
C LEU A 119 -13.59 3.86 -0.42
N LEU A 120 -13.68 2.88 0.47
CA LEU A 120 -14.94 2.30 0.96
C LEU A 120 -15.25 2.68 2.42
N MET A 121 -14.25 3.16 3.18
CA MET A 121 -14.42 3.58 4.58
C MET A 121 -15.36 4.80 4.71
N GLN A 122 -16.31 4.74 5.64
CA GLN A 122 -17.16 5.87 6.00
C GLN A 122 -16.34 7.08 6.47
N GLY A 123 -16.81 8.29 6.15
CA GLY A 123 -16.10 9.55 6.42
C GLY A 123 -15.02 9.86 5.38
N TYR A 124 -15.37 9.82 4.08
CA TYR A 124 -14.58 10.51 3.05
C TYR A 124 -14.24 11.91 3.56
N GLY A 125 -13.00 12.36 3.32
CA GLY A 125 -12.40 13.58 3.89
C GLY A 125 -13.42 14.61 4.43
N ASN A 126 -13.35 14.91 5.72
CA ASN A 126 -14.18 15.90 6.41
C ASN A 126 -15.70 15.80 6.13
N GLY A 127 -16.28 14.59 6.07
CA GLY A 127 -17.74 14.37 6.14
C GLY A 127 -18.45 13.92 4.86
N GLY A 128 -17.74 13.47 3.83
CA GLY A 128 -18.33 12.96 2.60
C GLY A 128 -18.85 11.51 2.70
N GLN A 129 -19.89 11.19 1.92
CA GLN A 129 -20.32 9.82 1.64
C GLN A 129 -19.40 9.13 0.62
N ALA A 130 -19.29 7.80 0.69
CA ALA A 130 -18.55 7.03 -0.31
C ALA A 130 -19.23 7.12 -1.69
N PRO A 131 -18.47 7.12 -2.80
CA PRO A 131 -19.03 7.15 -4.14
C PRO A 131 -19.97 5.97 -4.37
N ARG A 132 -21.18 6.24 -4.83
CA ARG A 132 -22.12 5.20 -5.26
C ARG A 132 -21.56 4.50 -6.50
N GLY A 133 -21.61 3.17 -6.53
CA GLY A 133 -21.21 2.38 -7.71
C GLY A 133 -19.73 2.01 -7.82
N LEU A 134 -18.93 2.18 -6.75
CA LEU A 134 -17.63 1.50 -6.64
C LEU A 134 -17.88 -0.02 -6.69
N LYS A 135 -17.70 -0.63 -7.86
CA LYS A 135 -17.67 -2.08 -7.99
C LYS A 135 -16.42 -2.57 -7.25
N ALA A 136 -16.51 -3.73 -6.61
CA ALA A 136 -15.34 -4.44 -6.11
C ALA A 136 -14.44 -4.75 -7.31
N VAL A 137 -13.47 -3.89 -7.57
CA VAL A 137 -12.54 -4.08 -8.68
C VAL A 137 -11.61 -5.22 -8.28
N GLN A 138 -11.71 -6.32 -9.03
CA GLN A 138 -10.92 -7.54 -8.85
C GLN A 138 -9.41 -7.23 -8.79
N GLU A 139 -8.69 -8.04 -8.02
CA GLU A 139 -7.23 -7.98 -7.82
C GLU A 139 -6.39 -8.12 -9.09
N THR A 140 -7.02 -8.39 -10.24
CA THR A 140 -6.37 -8.69 -11.52
C THR A 140 -5.82 -7.46 -12.24
N TYR A 141 -5.10 -6.58 -11.55
CA TYR A 141 -4.19 -5.66 -12.20
C TYR A 141 -2.76 -6.17 -12.02
N ALA A 142 -2.12 -6.49 -13.15
CA ALA A 142 -0.72 -6.92 -13.25
C ALA A 142 0.33 -5.89 -12.76
N GLY A 143 -0.11 -4.79 -12.14
CA GLY A 143 0.72 -3.69 -11.66
C GLY A 143 0.92 -3.65 -10.15
N THR A 144 0.36 -4.58 -9.36
CA THR A 144 0.83 -4.78 -7.99
C THR A 144 2.21 -5.40 -8.05
N MET A 145 3.22 -4.66 -7.55
CA MET A 145 4.57 -5.19 -7.36
C MET A 145 4.47 -6.57 -6.70
N ASP A 146 5.13 -7.55 -7.31
CA ASP A 146 5.40 -8.80 -6.63
C ASP A 146 6.53 -8.53 -5.63
N PRO A 147 6.25 -8.52 -4.33
CA PRO A 147 7.25 -8.24 -3.32
C PRO A 147 8.32 -9.31 -3.17
N ALA A 148 8.06 -10.52 -3.69
CA ALA A 148 9.06 -11.58 -3.77
C ALA A 148 10.08 -11.30 -4.88
N ARG A 149 9.93 -10.21 -5.65
CA ARG A 149 10.93 -9.77 -6.62
C ARG A 149 12.28 -9.56 -5.92
N PRO A 150 13.37 -10.12 -6.45
CA PRO A 150 14.70 -9.95 -5.87
C PRO A 150 15.09 -8.49 -5.60
N ALA A 151 14.71 -7.57 -6.51
CA ALA A 151 14.98 -6.15 -6.35
C ALA A 151 14.38 -5.54 -5.08
N CYS A 152 13.22 -6.03 -4.63
CA CYS A 152 12.55 -5.55 -3.42
C CYS A 152 13.27 -6.02 -2.16
N LEU A 153 13.81 -7.25 -2.18
CA LEU A 153 14.60 -7.79 -1.06
C LEU A 153 15.95 -7.08 -0.96
N THR A 154 16.62 -6.83 -2.08
CA THR A 154 17.84 -6.00 -2.10
C THR A 154 17.57 -4.57 -1.61
N ALA A 155 16.42 -3.98 -1.99
CA ALA A 155 16.00 -2.68 -1.47
C ALA A 155 15.74 -2.72 0.05
N TRP A 156 15.24 -3.83 0.58
CA TRP A 156 15.07 -4.03 2.02
C TRP A 156 16.41 -4.11 2.75
N GLU A 157 17.37 -4.89 2.25
CA GLU A 157 18.72 -4.99 2.81
C GLU A 157 19.39 -3.61 2.95
N ALA A 158 19.38 -2.82 1.88
CA ALA A 158 19.88 -1.45 1.90
C ALA A 158 19.09 -0.53 2.85
N TYR A 159 17.79 -0.80 3.05
CA TYR A 159 16.95 -0.02 3.96
C TYR A 159 17.27 -0.32 5.43
N VAL A 160 17.55 -1.57 5.79
CA VAL A 160 17.84 -1.98 7.17
C VAL A 160 19.28 -1.69 7.58
N GLU A 161 20.22 -1.62 6.64
CA GLU A 161 21.63 -1.28 6.90
C GLU A 161 21.78 0.01 7.72
N THR A 162 20.98 1.04 7.41
CA THR A 162 20.99 2.31 8.15
C THR A 162 19.95 2.37 9.28
N ARG A 163 19.28 1.26 9.60
CA ARG A 163 18.13 1.17 10.54
C ARG A 163 18.20 -0.11 11.37
N PRO A 164 19.19 -0.24 12.27
CA PRO A 164 19.43 -1.48 13.03
C PRO A 164 18.31 -1.86 14.02
N TYR A 165 17.32 -0.98 14.23
CA TYR A 165 16.14 -1.24 15.06
C TYR A 165 15.00 -1.96 14.31
N LEU A 166 15.16 -2.18 13.00
CA LEU A 166 14.27 -3.01 12.19
C LEU A 166 14.76 -4.47 12.20
N GLY A 167 13.84 -5.39 11.94
CA GLY A 167 14.21 -6.80 11.73
C GLY A 167 15.05 -6.95 10.46
N ALA A 168 15.90 -7.97 10.43
CA ALA A 168 16.77 -8.25 9.28
C ALA A 168 15.95 -8.59 8.04
N THR A 169 14.79 -9.24 8.23
CA THR A 169 13.82 -9.55 7.16
C THR A 169 12.55 -8.69 7.26
N PRO A 170 11.79 -8.54 6.16
CA PRO A 170 10.49 -7.87 6.21
C PRO A 170 9.53 -8.53 7.22
N ALA A 171 9.55 -9.86 7.32
CA ALA A 171 8.71 -10.62 8.25
C ALA A 171 9.09 -10.34 9.72
N GLU A 172 10.39 -10.30 10.04
CA GLU A 172 10.87 -9.88 11.36
C GLU A 172 10.46 -8.44 11.70
N ALA A 173 10.51 -7.52 10.72
CA ALA A 173 10.04 -6.16 10.94
C ALA A 173 8.54 -6.09 11.21
N CYS A 174 7.74 -6.94 10.57
CA CYS A 174 6.32 -7.12 10.87
C CYS A 174 6.12 -7.63 12.30
N ALA A 175 6.77 -8.74 12.66
CA ALA A 175 6.74 -9.35 13.98
C ALA A 175 7.12 -8.32 15.07
N GLY A 176 8.23 -7.61 14.89
CA GLY A 176 8.67 -6.55 15.80
C GLY A 176 7.67 -5.39 15.91
N ARG A 177 6.96 -5.06 14.83
CA ARG A 177 5.87 -4.05 14.88
C ARG A 177 4.67 -4.55 15.67
N LEU A 178 4.27 -5.81 15.51
CA LEU A 178 3.20 -6.42 16.28
C LEU A 178 3.55 -6.47 17.77
N LEU A 179 4.75 -6.94 18.12
CA LEU A 179 5.23 -6.99 19.50
C LEU A 179 5.26 -5.62 20.18
N ARG A 180 5.84 -4.61 19.53
CA ARG A 180 5.87 -3.23 20.06
C ARG A 180 4.47 -2.64 20.33
N ASN A 181 3.45 -3.15 19.64
CA ASN A 181 2.08 -2.68 19.77
C ASN A 181 1.15 -3.74 20.38
N ALA A 182 1.70 -4.76 21.06
CA ALA A 182 0.94 -5.91 21.54
C ALA A 182 -0.23 -5.53 22.45
N GLY A 183 -0.01 -4.61 23.41
CA GLY A 183 -1.06 -4.13 24.31
C GLY A 183 -2.27 -3.54 23.57
N PRO A 184 -2.07 -2.46 22.78
CA PRO A 184 -3.13 -1.87 21.96
C PRO A 184 -3.79 -2.83 20.96
N ILE A 185 -3.00 -3.71 20.33
CA ILE A 185 -3.51 -4.71 19.38
C ILE A 185 -4.48 -5.68 20.08
N LYS A 186 -4.06 -6.28 21.19
CA LYS A 186 -4.89 -7.23 21.94
C LYS A 186 -6.16 -6.55 22.44
N ALA A 187 -6.06 -5.33 22.96
CA ALA A 187 -7.22 -4.57 23.41
C ALA A 187 -8.23 -4.30 22.27
N ASP A 188 -7.76 -3.94 21.07
CA ASP A 188 -8.66 -3.76 19.91
C ASP A 188 -9.25 -5.09 19.43
N ALA A 189 -8.44 -6.15 19.39
CA ALA A 189 -8.89 -7.49 19.00
C ALA A 189 -9.99 -8.01 19.92
N ILE A 190 -9.80 -7.96 21.24
CA ILE A 190 -10.81 -8.37 22.22
C ILE A 190 -12.08 -7.54 22.07
N ARG A 191 -11.95 -6.22 22.01
CA ARG A 191 -13.09 -5.29 21.89
C ARG A 191 -13.91 -5.51 20.61
N LYS A 192 -13.26 -5.96 19.53
CA LYS A 192 -13.89 -6.11 18.20
C LYS A 192 -14.18 -7.58 17.84
N GLY A 193 -14.00 -8.51 18.77
CA GLY A 193 -14.26 -9.94 18.57
C GLY A 193 -13.22 -10.66 17.69
N GLY A 194 -12.04 -10.07 17.52
CA GLY A 194 -10.91 -10.66 16.80
C GLY A 194 -10.06 -11.64 17.62
N ALA A 195 -10.22 -11.67 18.94
CA ALA A 195 -9.59 -12.63 19.85
C ALA A 195 -10.36 -12.67 21.18
N ASP A 196 -10.22 -13.76 21.92
CA ASP A 196 -10.83 -13.89 23.25
C ASP A 196 -9.85 -13.38 24.32
N CYS A 197 -10.36 -12.88 25.45
CA CYS A 197 -9.52 -12.21 26.45
C CYS A 197 -8.45 -13.13 27.07
N GLU A 198 -8.77 -14.42 27.21
CA GLU A 198 -7.88 -15.43 27.78
C GLU A 198 -6.82 -15.91 26.78
N THR A 199 -7.13 -15.92 25.48
CA THR A 199 -6.28 -16.50 24.43
C THR A 199 -5.53 -15.45 23.60
N ALA A 200 -5.88 -14.16 23.70
CA ALA A 200 -5.33 -13.10 22.86
C ALA A 200 -3.80 -12.96 22.93
N ASP A 201 -3.19 -13.25 24.08
CA ASP A 201 -1.74 -13.19 24.25
C ASP A 201 -1.03 -14.34 23.53
N ASP A 202 -1.55 -15.56 23.69
CA ASP A 202 -0.98 -16.75 23.06
C ASP A 202 -1.20 -16.74 21.55
N ALA A 203 -2.40 -16.35 21.09
CA ALA A 203 -2.67 -16.14 19.67
C ALA A 203 -1.71 -15.12 19.04
N LEU A 204 -1.39 -14.02 19.74
CA LEU A 204 -0.44 -13.04 19.22
C LEU A 204 0.99 -13.58 19.18
N ARG A 205 1.42 -14.31 20.22
CA ARG A 205 2.74 -14.98 20.21
C ARG A 205 2.86 -15.97 19.07
N GLU A 206 1.80 -16.73 18.79
CA GLU A 206 1.75 -17.70 17.72
C GLU A 206 1.89 -17.04 16.35
N VAL A 207 1.14 -15.97 16.09
CA VAL A 207 1.27 -15.18 14.84
C VAL A 207 2.67 -14.60 14.68
N VAL A 208 3.26 -14.10 15.78
CA VAL A 208 4.63 -13.56 15.78
C VAL A 208 5.66 -14.66 15.51
N ALA A 209 5.54 -15.82 16.16
CA ALA A 209 6.45 -16.95 15.94
C ALA A 209 6.38 -17.43 14.49
N ALA A 210 5.18 -17.58 13.94
CA ALA A 210 4.98 -18.00 12.55
C ALA A 210 5.58 -17.00 11.53
N LEU A 211 5.58 -15.68 11.85
CA LEU A 211 6.29 -14.68 11.04
C LEU A 211 7.81 -14.81 11.12
N LEU A 212 8.36 -15.13 12.29
CA LEU A 212 9.80 -15.25 12.51
C LEU A 212 10.36 -16.54 11.90
N ASP A 213 9.63 -17.65 12.04
CA ASP A 213 10.06 -18.97 11.59
C ASP A 213 9.79 -19.18 10.08
N GLY A 214 8.99 -18.31 9.47
CA GLY A 214 8.52 -18.47 8.08
C GLY A 214 7.52 -19.62 7.90
N GLU A 215 7.07 -20.25 8.98
CA GLU A 215 6.10 -21.35 8.96
C GLU A 215 4.67 -20.83 8.82
N MET A 216 4.24 -20.58 7.59
CA MET A 216 2.92 -19.99 7.30
C MET A 216 1.72 -20.93 7.42
N GLY A 217 1.87 -22.11 8.05
CA GLY A 217 0.94 -23.24 7.88
C GLY A 217 0.37 -23.90 9.13
N LYS A 218 0.64 -23.40 10.34
CA LYS A 218 0.22 -24.07 11.58
C LYS A 218 -0.23 -23.11 12.68
N LEU A 219 -1.10 -22.16 12.34
CA LEU A 219 -1.79 -21.41 13.40
C LEU A 219 -2.94 -22.25 13.96
N SER A 220 -3.12 -22.21 15.27
CA SER A 220 -4.34 -22.59 15.95
C SER A 220 -5.53 -21.78 15.42
N ASP A 221 -6.75 -22.21 15.71
CA ASP A 221 -7.96 -21.47 15.30
C ASP A 221 -7.95 -20.03 15.83
N GLU A 222 -7.45 -19.82 17.06
CA GLU A 222 -7.34 -18.50 17.67
C GLU A 222 -6.22 -17.66 17.03
N GLY A 223 -5.05 -18.24 16.77
CA GLY A 223 -3.97 -17.58 16.03
C GLY A 223 -4.41 -17.17 14.63
N ALA A 224 -5.12 -18.05 13.93
CA ALA A 224 -5.69 -17.82 12.61
C ALA A 224 -6.76 -16.72 12.60
N LYS A 225 -7.67 -16.75 13.58
CA LYS A 225 -8.69 -15.70 13.80
C LYS A 225 -8.03 -14.35 14.04
N LEU A 226 -6.99 -14.29 14.87
CA LEU A 226 -6.24 -13.07 15.12
C LEU A 226 -5.48 -12.59 13.87
N ALA A 227 -4.82 -13.48 13.12
CA ALA A 227 -4.13 -13.12 11.87
C ALA A 227 -5.09 -12.46 10.87
N ARG A 228 -6.28 -13.05 10.65
CA ARG A 228 -7.34 -12.46 9.82
C ARG A 228 -7.85 -11.14 10.36
N PHE A 229 -7.97 -11.00 11.68
CA PHE A 229 -8.35 -9.73 12.30
C PHE A 229 -7.30 -8.65 11.99
N LEU A 230 -6.02 -8.94 12.16
CA LEU A 230 -4.92 -8.01 11.91
C LEU A 230 -4.85 -7.60 10.43
N ASP A 231 -4.91 -8.57 9.50
CA ASP A 231 -4.96 -8.34 8.05
C ASP A 231 -6.12 -7.43 7.63
N ASN A 232 -7.28 -7.59 8.27
CA ASN A 232 -8.43 -6.73 8.02
C ASN A 232 -8.24 -5.30 8.56
N ARG A 233 -7.55 -5.13 9.69
CA ARG A 233 -7.40 -3.86 10.40
C ARG A 233 -6.21 -3.02 9.95
N ILE A 234 -5.18 -3.65 9.44
CA ILE A 234 -3.94 -2.99 9.04
C ILE A 234 -4.15 -2.08 7.82
N CYS A 235 -3.59 -0.88 7.88
CA CYS A 235 -3.57 0.05 6.75
C CYS A 235 -2.13 0.26 6.28
N VAL A 236 -1.84 -0.14 5.05
CA VAL A 236 -0.56 0.12 4.38
C VAL A 236 -0.69 1.38 3.51
N PRO A 237 0.25 2.34 3.58
CA PRO A 237 1.51 2.34 4.32
C PRO A 237 1.42 2.94 5.74
N ARG A 238 0.25 3.29 6.27
CA ARG A 238 0.16 4.03 7.55
C ARG A 238 0.83 3.28 8.70
N ASP A 239 0.44 2.01 8.88
CA ASP A 239 0.80 1.22 10.05
C ASP A 239 2.15 0.50 9.87
N MET A 240 2.45 0.05 8.65
CA MET A 240 3.74 -0.47 8.16
C MET A 240 3.81 -0.41 6.63
N GLY A 241 4.99 -0.67 6.03
CA GLY A 241 5.15 -0.73 4.57
C GLY A 241 4.59 -2.01 3.93
N CYS A 242 4.52 -2.04 2.60
CA CYS A 242 3.99 -3.17 1.84
C CYS A 242 4.79 -4.47 2.05
N LEU A 243 6.13 -4.41 2.01
CA LEU A 243 6.97 -5.60 2.19
C LEU A 243 6.76 -6.28 3.56
N PRO A 244 6.83 -5.57 4.72
CA PRO A 244 6.62 -6.23 6.00
C PRO A 244 5.23 -6.87 6.15
N VAL A 245 4.17 -6.28 5.59
CA VAL A 245 2.81 -6.78 5.87
C VAL A 245 2.52 -8.12 5.20
N GLN A 246 3.25 -8.52 4.17
CA GLN A 246 2.85 -9.64 3.32
C GLN A 246 2.95 -10.99 4.01
N GLY A 247 3.94 -11.17 4.89
CA GLY A 247 4.00 -12.36 5.74
C GLY A 247 2.68 -12.52 6.51
N LEU A 248 2.20 -11.43 7.13
CA LEU A 248 0.92 -11.43 7.86
C LEU A 248 -0.27 -11.69 6.93
N ARG A 249 -0.31 -11.08 5.75
CA ARG A 249 -1.40 -11.30 4.78
C ARG A 249 -1.44 -12.77 4.32
N ALA A 250 -0.28 -13.35 4.04
CA ALA A 250 -0.17 -14.72 3.59
C ALA A 250 -0.51 -15.71 4.72
N LEU A 251 -0.06 -15.46 5.94
CA LEU A 251 -0.50 -16.17 7.14
C LEU A 251 -2.04 -16.14 7.28
N ALA A 252 -2.65 -14.96 7.22
CA ALA A 252 -4.09 -14.81 7.36
C ALA A 252 -4.89 -15.57 6.29
N ARG A 253 -4.39 -15.63 5.05
CA ARG A 253 -5.03 -16.34 3.93
C ARG A 253 -4.86 -17.86 3.99
N ASN A 254 -3.71 -18.33 4.49
CA ASN A 254 -3.39 -19.76 4.55
C ASN A 254 -3.94 -20.46 5.80
N SER A 255 -4.17 -19.72 6.89
CA SER A 255 -4.62 -20.27 8.18
C SER A 255 -6.13 -20.56 8.25
N GLY A 256 -6.77 -20.85 7.12
CA GLY A 256 -8.22 -21.08 7.03
C GLY A 256 -8.61 -22.22 6.11
N ARG A 257 -7.66 -23.12 5.79
CA ARG A 257 -7.88 -24.34 5.02
C ARG A 257 -7.48 -25.55 5.83
#